data_AF-A0A534ML49-F1
#
_entry.id   AF-A0A534ML49-F1
#
_cell.length_a   1.000
_cell.length_b   1.000
_cell.length_c   1.000
_cell.angle_alpha   90.00
_cell.angle_beta   90.00
_cell.angle_gamma   90.00
#
_symmetry.space_group_name_H-M   'P 1'
#
loop_
_entity.id
_entity.type
_entity.pdbx_description
1 polymer ?
#
loop_
_entity_poly.entity_id
_entity_poly.type
_entity_poly.pdbx_seq_one_letter_code
_entity_poly.pdbx_strand_id
1 'polypeptide(L)'
;MAERSLPAFVVAGLIVVGSLVAAAVLSSPSGFLGGTRGAENQSTDGLASSTPTPDAWGGSVVGTLPVGNQPYGVGYDSGNGYIYVASSGSNTVHAVFGTVLVGWTTVGYAPYGVAYDSGNGYVYVTNRDSNDVSVINGTTVVTTVPVGSLPLGVAYDSGNGYVYVANSGSNNVSVISGTTVVATIPVGNIPYGVAYDSENGYVYVANSGSNTTSLISTTTPGPTTTASRHELFRRRRDVAGVHGALHGQRGREPHGPVLLGERGRLHGVHGDLGDSHRHDVPDRVGRTFGHAGRRRVVHLPGHGHSERLR
;
A
#
# COMPACT_ATOMS: atom_id res chain seq x y z
N MET A 1 14.47 56.00 10.75
CA MET A 1 15.37 55.93 9.58
C MET A 1 16.51 54.99 9.91
N ALA A 2 16.41 53.74 9.45
CA ALA A 2 17.49 52.77 9.48
C ALA A 2 17.16 51.76 8.37
N GLU A 3 17.88 51.86 7.26
CA GLU A 3 17.68 51.04 6.07
C GLU A 3 18.10 49.59 6.37
N ARG A 4 17.19 48.65 6.08
CA ARG A 4 17.48 47.21 6.09
C ARG A 4 18.04 46.85 4.72
N SER A 5 19.34 46.58 4.65
CA SER A 5 19.97 46.01 3.45
C SER A 5 19.56 44.54 3.30
N LEU A 6 18.71 44.24 2.31
CA LEU A 6 18.50 42.88 1.83
C LEU A 6 19.62 42.53 0.84
N PRO A 7 20.20 41.31 0.86
CA PRO A 7 21.11 40.90 -0.19
C PRO A 7 20.33 40.66 -1.49
N ALA A 8 20.80 41.31 -2.56
CA ALA A 8 20.27 41.20 -3.91
C ALA A 8 20.46 39.78 -4.46
N PHE A 9 19.36 39.08 -4.74
CA PHE A 9 19.37 37.93 -5.63
C PHE A 9 19.46 38.45 -7.07
N VAL A 10 20.61 38.26 -7.70
CA VAL A 10 20.77 38.50 -9.14
C VAL A 10 19.97 37.44 -9.88
N VAL A 11 18.80 37.82 -10.38
CA VAL A 11 18.06 37.06 -11.38
C VAL A 11 18.71 37.35 -12.72
N ALA A 12 19.65 36.48 -13.13
CA ALA A 12 20.11 36.44 -14.50
C ALA A 12 19.12 35.58 -15.30
N GLY A 13 18.12 36.24 -15.88
CA GLY A 13 17.31 35.67 -16.93
C GLY A 13 18.15 35.52 -18.20
N LEU A 14 18.29 34.28 -18.68
CA LEU A 14 18.67 34.03 -20.06
C LEU A 14 17.67 33.02 -20.64
N ILE A 15 16.66 33.55 -21.31
CA ILE A 15 15.82 32.80 -22.23
C ILE A 15 16.66 32.55 -23.48
N VAL A 16 17.10 31.32 -23.68
CA VAL A 16 17.51 30.82 -25.00
C VAL A 16 16.48 29.79 -25.42
N VAL A 17 15.58 30.22 -26.30
CA VAL A 17 14.79 29.32 -27.14
C VAL A 17 15.73 28.81 -28.23
N GLY A 18 16.04 27.51 -28.21
CA GLY A 18 16.87 26.90 -29.23
C GLY A 18 17.27 25.48 -28.85
N SER A 19 16.52 24.52 -29.36
CA SER A 19 16.88 23.10 -29.35
C SER A 19 18.30 22.91 -29.88
N LEU A 20 19.22 22.39 -29.06
CA LEU A 20 20.42 21.73 -29.55
C LEU A 20 20.78 20.59 -28.60
N VAL A 21 20.57 19.37 -29.08
CA VAL A 21 21.14 18.16 -28.50
C VAL A 21 22.65 18.22 -28.75
N ALA A 22 23.44 18.33 -27.69
CA ALA A 22 24.88 18.16 -27.75
C ALA A 22 25.29 17.14 -26.69
N ALA A 23 25.55 15.90 -27.14
CA ALA A 23 26.21 14.88 -26.34
C ALA A 23 27.67 15.29 -26.14
N ALA A 24 28.03 15.72 -24.94
CA ALA A 24 29.43 15.91 -24.56
C ALA A 24 30.02 14.55 -24.14
N VAL A 25 30.75 13.92 -25.05
CA VAL A 25 31.64 12.79 -24.73
C VAL A 25 32.90 13.37 -24.10
N LEU A 26 33.03 13.25 -22.78
CA LEU A 26 34.30 13.50 -22.10
C LEU A 26 35.17 12.24 -22.23
N SER A 27 36.14 12.29 -23.15
CA SER A 27 37.21 11.33 -23.28
C SER A 27 38.20 11.45 -22.11
N SER A 28 38.46 10.34 -21.43
CA SER A 28 39.66 10.17 -20.58
C SER A 28 40.58 9.11 -21.20
N PRO A 29 41.91 9.29 -21.12
CA PRO A 29 42.86 8.66 -22.03
C PRO A 29 43.16 7.19 -21.71
N SER A 30 43.47 6.47 -22.78
CA SER A 30 43.86 5.06 -22.82
C SER A 30 45.12 4.76 -22.00
N GLY A 31 45.13 3.60 -21.33
CA GLY A 31 46.37 2.96 -20.91
C GLY A 31 46.19 1.86 -19.89
N PHE A 32 45.96 0.62 -20.32
CA PHE A 32 46.81 -0.52 -19.93
C PHE A 32 46.44 -1.78 -20.73
N LEU A 33 47.47 -2.41 -21.32
CA LEU A 33 47.43 -3.68 -22.04
C LEU A 33 47.61 -4.84 -21.06
N GLY A 34 46.82 -5.92 -21.18
CA GLY A 34 47.21 -7.22 -20.61
C GLY A 34 46.09 -8.24 -20.42
N GLY A 35 45.95 -9.17 -21.38
CA GLY A 35 45.86 -10.61 -21.05
C GLY A 35 44.49 -11.25 -20.77
N THR A 36 43.74 -11.55 -21.83
CA THR A 36 43.04 -12.82 -22.13
C THR A 36 42.35 -13.65 -21.01
N ARG A 37 41.01 -13.72 -21.03
CA ARG A 37 40.15 -14.91 -21.30
C ARG A 37 38.80 -14.83 -20.57
N GLY A 38 37.71 -14.86 -21.34
CA GLY A 38 36.43 -15.44 -20.93
C GLY A 38 35.44 -14.52 -20.22
N ALA A 39 34.70 -13.70 -20.97
CA ALA A 39 33.37 -13.22 -20.60
C ALA A 39 32.59 -12.83 -21.87
N GLU A 40 32.23 -13.84 -22.65
CA GLU A 40 31.19 -13.73 -23.68
C GLU A 40 29.85 -13.76 -22.94
N ASN A 41 29.29 -12.60 -22.64
CA ASN A 41 27.87 -12.25 -22.79
C ASN A 41 27.59 -10.86 -22.19
N GLN A 42 27.95 -9.80 -22.91
CA GLN A 42 27.28 -8.51 -22.77
C GLN A 42 26.58 -8.23 -24.09
N SER A 43 25.29 -8.56 -24.13
CA SER A 43 24.38 -8.12 -25.18
C SER A 43 24.36 -6.59 -25.19
N THR A 44 24.97 -5.99 -26.21
CA THR A 44 24.88 -4.57 -26.54
C THR A 44 23.61 -4.30 -27.35
N ASP A 45 22.49 -4.88 -26.90
CA ASP A 45 21.20 -4.66 -27.54
C ASP A 45 20.70 -3.25 -27.23
N GLY A 46 21.11 -2.34 -28.11
CA GLY A 46 20.28 -1.26 -28.62
C GLY A 46 19.93 -0.17 -27.62
N LEU A 47 20.69 0.93 -27.67
CA LEU A 47 20.15 2.27 -27.47
C LEU A 47 19.14 2.57 -28.58
N ALA A 48 17.99 1.88 -28.57
CA ALA A 48 16.87 2.22 -29.41
C ALA A 48 16.21 3.46 -28.82
N SER A 49 16.67 4.63 -29.29
CA SER A 49 15.88 5.85 -29.24
C SER A 49 14.67 5.66 -30.16
N SER A 50 13.64 4.98 -29.66
CA SER A 50 12.31 5.12 -30.24
C SER A 50 11.81 6.49 -29.83
N THR A 51 11.53 7.36 -30.80
CA THR A 51 10.72 8.55 -30.53
C THR A 51 9.39 8.05 -30.00
N PRO A 52 9.03 8.33 -28.74
CA PRO A 52 7.85 7.75 -28.15
C PRO A 52 6.62 8.38 -28.80
N THR A 53 5.87 7.57 -29.53
CA THR A 53 4.58 7.98 -30.07
C THR A 53 3.63 8.21 -28.90
N PRO A 54 3.02 9.41 -28.77
CA PRO A 54 1.99 9.63 -27.77
C PRO A 54 0.90 8.57 -27.90
N ASP A 55 0.41 8.05 -26.77
CA ASP A 55 -0.79 7.24 -26.76
C ASP A 55 -2.00 8.08 -27.20
N ALA A 56 -3.16 7.43 -27.36
CA ALA A 56 -4.39 8.09 -27.80
C ALA A 56 -4.88 9.22 -26.86
N TRP A 57 -4.27 9.36 -25.67
CA TRP A 57 -4.59 10.36 -24.66
C TRP A 57 -3.44 11.38 -24.48
N GLY A 58 -2.41 11.33 -25.32
CA GLY A 58 -1.27 12.25 -25.30
C GLY A 58 -0.12 11.86 -24.37
N GLY A 59 -0.17 10.68 -23.74
CA GLY A 59 0.90 10.14 -22.91
C GLY A 59 2.09 9.71 -23.74
N SER A 60 3.26 10.30 -23.52
CA SER A 60 4.51 9.91 -24.19
C SER A 60 5.68 9.98 -23.20
N VAL A 61 6.68 9.12 -23.39
CA VAL A 61 7.92 9.15 -22.60
C VAL A 61 8.73 10.39 -22.99
N VAL A 62 8.80 11.41 -22.13
CA VAL A 62 9.52 12.66 -22.47
C VAL A 62 11.02 12.61 -22.21
N GLY A 63 11.51 11.56 -21.55
CA GLY A 63 12.93 11.35 -21.27
C GLY A 63 13.17 10.14 -20.38
N THR A 64 14.43 9.69 -20.34
CA THR A 64 14.89 8.60 -19.48
C THR A 64 16.10 9.10 -18.69
N LEU A 65 16.05 8.97 -17.37
CA LEU A 65 17.15 9.39 -16.50
C LEU A 65 17.90 8.17 -15.96
N PRO A 66 19.24 8.15 -16.03
CA PRO A 66 20.01 7.10 -15.38
C PRO A 66 19.93 7.30 -13.86
N VAL A 67 19.36 6.31 -13.17
CA VAL A 67 19.39 6.19 -11.70
C VAL A 67 20.29 5.00 -11.32
N GLY A 68 20.25 4.57 -10.06
CA GLY A 68 20.98 3.37 -9.62
C GLY A 68 20.41 2.06 -10.17
N ASN A 69 21.09 0.96 -9.87
CA ASN A 69 20.72 -0.38 -10.31
C ASN A 69 19.42 -0.85 -9.65
N GLN A 70 18.57 -1.55 -10.42
CA GLN A 70 17.29 -2.12 -9.96
C GLN A 70 16.40 -1.10 -9.23
N PRO A 71 15.91 -0.06 -9.92
CA PRO A 71 14.91 0.85 -9.33
C PRO A 71 13.60 0.10 -9.06
N TYR A 72 13.08 0.20 -7.83
CA TYR A 72 11.85 -0.50 -7.41
C TYR A 72 10.70 0.43 -7.04
N GLY A 73 10.95 1.44 -6.21
CA GLY A 73 9.93 2.36 -5.75
C GLY A 73 10.22 3.80 -6.12
N VAL A 74 9.14 4.58 -6.20
CA VAL A 74 9.17 6.01 -6.45
C VAL A 74 8.22 6.72 -5.49
N GLY A 75 8.63 7.86 -4.96
CA GLY A 75 7.80 8.73 -4.12
C GLY A 75 7.91 10.18 -4.54
N TYR A 76 6.79 10.90 -4.47
CA TYR A 76 6.73 12.32 -4.79
C TYR A 76 6.64 13.15 -3.50
N ASP A 77 7.60 14.06 -3.34
CA ASP A 77 7.59 15.08 -2.32
C ASP A 77 6.87 16.31 -2.87
N SER A 78 5.62 16.49 -2.43
CA SER A 78 4.78 17.61 -2.84
C SER A 78 5.17 18.94 -2.16
N GLY A 79 6.07 18.92 -1.17
CA GLY A 79 6.57 20.12 -0.48
C GLY A 79 7.63 20.87 -1.27
N ASN A 80 8.44 20.17 -2.07
CA ASN A 80 9.53 20.77 -2.86
C ASN A 80 9.53 20.34 -4.35
N GLY A 81 8.64 19.43 -4.76
CA GLY A 81 8.51 18.98 -6.14
C GLY A 81 9.50 17.89 -6.55
N TYR A 82 10.23 17.29 -5.61
CA TYR A 82 11.18 16.23 -5.90
C TYR A 82 10.51 14.87 -6.03
N ILE A 83 11.04 14.06 -6.94
CA ILE A 83 10.77 12.64 -7.07
C ILE A 83 11.96 11.88 -6.50
N TYR A 84 11.68 10.92 -5.62
CA TYR A 84 12.68 10.07 -5.00
C TYR A 84 12.56 8.65 -5.54
N VAL A 85 13.64 8.10 -6.08
CA VAL A 85 13.68 6.76 -6.69
C VAL A 85 14.58 5.86 -5.85
N ALA A 86 14.02 4.79 -5.30
CA ALA A 86 14.74 3.76 -4.55
C ALA A 86 15.37 2.74 -5.51
N SER A 87 16.70 2.68 -5.54
CA SER A 87 17.49 1.76 -6.36
C SER A 87 18.06 0.64 -5.50
N SER A 88 17.38 -0.51 -5.47
CA SER A 88 17.69 -1.60 -4.54
C SER A 88 19.08 -2.17 -4.75
N GLY A 89 19.49 -2.36 -6.01
CA GLY A 89 20.76 -2.99 -6.37
C GLY A 89 21.97 -2.10 -6.08
N SER A 90 21.75 -0.81 -5.84
CA SER A 90 22.79 0.16 -5.50
C SER A 90 22.71 0.68 -4.06
N ASN A 91 21.68 0.31 -3.28
CA ASN A 91 21.44 0.82 -1.93
C ASN A 91 21.41 2.37 -1.87
N THR A 92 20.78 2.98 -2.88
CA THR A 92 20.73 4.45 -3.02
C THR A 92 19.31 4.93 -3.30
N VAL A 93 19.07 6.18 -2.93
CA VAL A 93 17.86 6.93 -3.30
C VAL A 93 18.29 8.12 -4.13
N HIS A 94 17.77 8.22 -5.34
CA HIS A 94 18.04 9.31 -6.27
C HIS A 94 16.94 10.36 -6.19
N ALA A 95 17.31 11.63 -6.10
CA ALA A 95 16.40 12.77 -6.08
C ALA A 95 16.38 13.42 -7.47
N VAL A 96 15.18 13.57 -8.03
CA VAL A 96 14.94 14.12 -9.37
C VAL A 96 14.02 15.32 -9.24
N PHE A 97 14.33 16.41 -9.94
CA PHE A 97 13.47 17.59 -10.03
C PHE A 97 13.09 17.83 -11.50
N GLY A 98 11.83 17.61 -11.83
CA GLY A 98 11.36 17.61 -13.22
C GLY A 98 12.11 16.56 -14.06
N THR A 99 12.94 17.01 -15.00
CA THR A 99 13.76 16.15 -15.87
C THR A 99 15.24 16.13 -15.48
N VAL A 100 15.59 16.64 -14.29
CA VAL A 100 16.99 16.78 -13.85
C VAL A 100 17.25 15.84 -12.68
N LEU A 101 18.29 15.01 -12.79
CA LEU A 101 18.81 14.28 -11.64
C LEU A 101 19.61 15.25 -10.77
N VAL A 102 19.16 15.48 -9.54
CA VAL A 102 19.76 16.47 -8.63
C VAL A 102 20.87 15.87 -7.80
N GLY A 103 20.70 14.62 -7.38
CA GLY A 103 21.68 13.93 -6.56
C GLY A 103 21.16 12.61 -6.04
N TRP A 104 21.93 11.99 -5.16
CA TRP A 104 21.56 10.73 -4.53
C TRP A 104 22.17 10.64 -3.14
N THR A 105 21.59 9.76 -2.33
CA THR A 105 22.13 9.39 -1.01
C THR A 105 22.17 7.89 -0.88
N THR A 106 23.16 7.37 -0.15
CA THR A 106 23.14 5.97 0.31
C THR A 106 22.13 5.80 1.44
N VAL A 107 21.43 4.69 1.44
CA VAL A 107 20.47 4.29 2.48
C VAL A 107 20.82 2.87 2.97
N GLY A 108 19.90 2.20 3.65
CA GLY A 108 20.07 0.80 4.02
C GLY A 108 20.06 -0.15 2.81
N TYR A 109 20.10 -1.45 3.09
CA TYR A 109 20.22 -2.49 2.06
C TYR A 109 18.88 -2.79 1.39
N ALA A 110 18.91 -2.88 0.06
CA ALA A 110 17.77 -3.16 -0.79
C ALA A 110 16.56 -2.21 -0.53
N PRO A 111 16.71 -0.89 -0.76
CA PRO A 111 15.60 0.05 -0.62
C PRO A 111 14.45 -0.29 -1.57
N TYR A 112 13.22 -0.13 -1.10
CA TYR A 112 12.02 -0.60 -1.79
C TYR A 112 10.95 0.49 -1.94
N GLY A 113 10.13 0.71 -0.93
CA GLY A 113 9.06 1.71 -0.93
C GLY A 113 9.57 3.08 -0.51
N VAL A 114 8.91 4.13 -1.02
CA VAL A 114 9.22 5.53 -0.74
C VAL A 114 7.93 6.26 -0.44
N ALA A 115 7.84 6.97 0.69
CA ALA A 115 6.70 7.81 1.05
C ALA A 115 7.18 9.17 1.55
N TYR A 116 6.47 10.23 1.16
CA TYR A 116 6.67 11.58 1.69
C TYR A 116 5.64 11.88 2.78
N ASP A 117 6.12 12.38 3.91
CA ASP A 117 5.31 12.89 5.02
C ASP A 117 5.25 14.42 4.92
N SER A 118 4.08 14.93 4.52
CA SER A 118 3.87 16.38 4.38
C SER A 118 3.73 17.13 5.72
N GLY A 119 3.59 16.41 6.84
CA GLY A 119 3.49 16.98 8.18
C GLY A 119 4.84 17.38 8.77
N ASN A 120 5.92 16.69 8.40
CA ASN A 120 7.28 17.01 8.85
C ASN A 120 8.30 17.28 7.72
N GLY A 121 7.93 17.03 6.46
CA GLY A 121 8.79 17.27 5.30
C GLY A 121 9.83 16.17 5.06
N TYR A 122 9.71 15.02 5.71
CA TYR A 122 10.63 13.90 5.53
C TYR A 122 10.15 12.89 4.49
N VAL A 123 11.12 12.22 3.87
CA VAL A 123 10.91 11.07 2.99
C VAL A 123 11.34 9.81 3.71
N TYR A 124 10.48 8.80 3.72
CA TYR A 124 10.67 7.52 4.36
C TYR A 124 10.92 6.46 3.30
N VAL A 125 12.05 5.76 3.42
CA VAL A 125 12.46 4.71 2.48
C VAL A 125 12.66 3.41 3.22
N THR A 126 11.90 2.38 2.86
CA THR A 126 12.02 1.05 3.47
C THR A 126 13.25 0.34 2.92
N ASN A 127 14.09 -0.22 3.79
CA ASN A 127 15.28 -0.98 3.41
C ASN A 127 15.06 -2.44 3.75
N ARG A 128 14.66 -3.21 2.74
CA ARG A 128 14.16 -4.58 2.89
C ARG A 128 15.14 -5.48 3.63
N ASP A 129 16.41 -5.46 3.24
CA ASP A 129 17.39 -6.42 3.75
C ASP A 129 18.06 -5.94 5.04
N SER A 130 17.98 -4.64 5.36
CA SER A 130 18.41 -4.07 6.64
C SER A 130 17.36 -4.15 7.75
N ASN A 131 16.08 -4.39 7.41
CA ASN A 131 14.96 -4.35 8.36
C ASN A 131 14.80 -2.98 9.07
N ASP A 132 15.05 -1.89 8.34
CA ASP A 132 14.92 -0.53 8.84
C ASP A 132 14.27 0.39 7.78
N VAL A 133 13.98 1.63 8.19
CA VAL A 133 13.52 2.70 7.33
C VAL A 133 14.51 3.85 7.42
N SER A 134 15.04 4.31 6.28
CA SER A 134 15.80 5.56 6.21
C SER A 134 14.84 6.74 6.17
N VAL A 135 15.07 7.72 7.04
CA VAL A 135 14.36 9.01 7.06
C VAL A 135 15.27 10.05 6.42
N ILE A 136 14.80 10.69 5.36
CA ILE A 136 15.57 11.55 4.47
C ILE A 136 14.99 12.96 4.48
N ASN A 137 15.87 13.96 4.44
CA ASN A 137 15.54 15.36 4.16
C ASN A 137 16.41 15.84 3.00
N GLY A 138 15.78 16.13 1.84
CA GLY A 138 16.49 16.40 0.60
C GLY A 138 17.35 15.20 0.20
N THR A 139 18.67 15.38 0.07
CA THR A 139 19.62 14.29 -0.23
C THR A 139 20.40 13.83 1.01
N THR A 140 19.90 14.08 2.21
CA THR A 140 20.59 13.71 3.46
C THR A 140 19.75 12.73 4.27
N VAL A 141 20.36 11.61 4.68
CA VAL A 141 19.75 10.71 5.67
C VAL A 141 19.83 11.34 7.05
N VAL A 142 18.68 11.62 7.65
CA VAL A 142 18.55 12.18 9.00
C VAL A 142 18.79 11.10 10.05
N THR A 143 18.18 9.92 9.85
CA THR A 143 18.32 8.75 10.73
C THR A 143 17.83 7.49 10.03
N THR A 144 18.12 6.34 10.62
CA THR A 144 17.44 5.08 10.33
C THR A 144 16.57 4.66 11.51
N VAL A 145 15.42 4.05 11.23
CA VAL A 145 14.44 3.60 12.22
C VAL A 145 14.28 2.08 12.07
N PRO A 146 14.70 1.27 13.06
CA PRO A 146 14.48 -0.17 13.02
C PRO A 146 12.98 -0.49 13.00
N VAL A 147 12.56 -1.43 12.15
CA VAL A 147 11.16 -1.88 12.02
C VAL A 147 11.10 -3.41 12.04
N GLY A 148 9.96 -3.97 11.61
CA GLY A 148 9.81 -5.41 11.42
C GLY A 148 10.67 -5.97 10.27
N SER A 149 10.56 -7.27 10.04
CA SER A 149 11.41 -7.95 9.06
C SER A 149 10.92 -7.78 7.62
N LEU A 150 11.85 -7.59 6.68
CA LEU A 150 11.61 -7.40 5.25
C LEU A 150 10.56 -6.30 4.96
N PRO A 151 10.79 -5.04 5.37
CA PRO A 151 9.88 -3.93 5.09
C PRO A 151 9.79 -3.69 3.58
N LEU A 152 8.57 -3.49 3.06
CA LEU A 152 8.29 -3.28 1.64
C LEU A 152 7.52 -1.98 1.40
N GLY A 153 6.19 -2.04 1.40
CA GLY A 153 5.34 -0.87 1.21
C GLY A 153 5.38 0.07 2.40
N VAL A 154 5.29 1.36 2.12
CA VAL A 154 5.22 2.43 3.11
C VAL A 154 4.21 3.48 2.64
N ALA A 155 3.40 4.00 3.55
CA ALA A 155 2.46 5.08 3.27
C ALA A 155 2.40 6.06 4.44
N TYR A 156 2.20 7.33 4.12
CA TYR A 156 1.94 8.38 5.09
C TYR A 156 0.42 8.58 5.26
N ASP A 157 -0.02 8.64 6.51
CA ASP A 157 -1.38 9.01 6.91
C ASP A 157 -1.39 10.47 7.38
N SER A 158 -1.97 11.35 6.56
CA SER A 158 -2.09 12.78 6.89
C SER A 158 -3.15 13.10 7.93
N GLY A 159 -4.04 12.16 8.27
CA GLY A 159 -5.07 12.32 9.29
C GLY A 159 -4.54 12.18 10.71
N ASN A 160 -3.50 11.36 10.93
CA ASN A 160 -2.86 11.23 12.24
C ASN A 160 -1.36 11.58 12.27
N GLY A 161 -0.75 11.82 11.12
CA GLY A 161 0.66 12.20 11.01
C GLY A 161 1.63 11.03 11.20
N TYR A 162 1.19 9.79 10.98
CA TYR A 162 2.02 8.60 11.10
C TYR A 162 2.34 7.96 9.76
N VAL A 163 3.46 7.25 9.74
CA VAL A 163 3.93 6.46 8.59
C VAL A 163 3.75 4.98 8.89
N TYR A 164 3.12 4.26 7.97
CA TYR A 164 2.77 2.85 8.11
C TYR A 164 3.63 2.01 7.16
N VAL A 165 4.35 1.05 7.72
CA VAL A 165 5.33 0.22 6.99
C VAL A 165 4.92 -1.25 7.05
N ALA A 166 4.64 -1.86 5.90
CA ALA A 166 4.35 -3.29 5.78
C ALA A 166 5.63 -4.12 5.89
N ASN A 167 5.71 -4.96 6.93
CA ASN A 167 6.85 -5.82 7.20
C ASN A 167 6.53 -7.25 6.77
N SER A 168 6.92 -7.57 5.53
CA SER A 168 6.52 -8.82 4.87
C SER A 168 7.05 -10.08 5.57
N GLY A 169 8.23 -10.00 6.18
CA GLY A 169 8.88 -11.12 6.86
C GLY A 169 8.34 -11.37 8.27
N SER A 170 7.75 -10.36 8.90
CA SER A 170 7.19 -10.46 10.26
C SER A 170 5.67 -10.37 10.33
N ASN A 171 4.97 -10.33 9.19
CA ASN A 171 3.51 -10.33 9.07
C ASN A 171 2.81 -9.25 9.92
N ASN A 172 3.40 -8.05 9.96
CA ASN A 172 2.88 -6.93 10.73
C ASN A 172 3.12 -5.60 10.01
N VAL A 173 2.51 -4.54 10.53
CA VAL A 173 2.75 -3.16 10.14
C VAL A 173 3.42 -2.42 11.29
N SER A 174 4.54 -1.75 11.02
CA SER A 174 5.15 -0.83 11.97
C SER A 174 4.56 0.57 11.74
N VAL A 175 4.18 1.25 12.81
CA VAL A 175 3.64 2.61 12.80
C VAL A 175 4.71 3.54 13.34
N ILE A 176 5.13 4.52 12.55
CA ILE A 176 6.22 5.45 12.85
C ILE A 176 5.64 6.84 13.05
N SER A 177 6.04 7.51 14.13
CA SER A 177 5.83 8.95 14.35
C SER A 177 7.18 9.66 14.31
N GLY A 178 7.40 10.49 13.31
CA GLY A 178 8.69 11.15 13.07
C GLY A 178 9.81 10.12 12.89
N THR A 179 10.63 9.92 13.92
CA THR A 179 11.80 9.01 13.89
C THR A 179 11.67 7.83 14.86
N THR A 180 10.45 7.50 15.30
CA THR A 180 10.24 6.46 16.33
C THR A 180 9.07 5.57 15.97
N VAL A 181 9.23 4.25 16.12
CA VAL A 181 8.12 3.30 16.04
C VAL A 181 7.27 3.42 17.29
N VAL A 182 5.98 3.74 17.12
CA VAL A 182 5.01 3.94 18.21
C VAL A 182 4.05 2.77 18.37
N ALA A 183 3.90 1.93 17.35
CA ALA A 183 3.09 0.72 17.42
C ALA A 183 3.52 -0.33 16.39
N THR A 184 3.15 -1.59 16.66
CA THR A 184 3.25 -2.71 15.72
C THR A 184 1.91 -3.43 15.66
N ILE A 185 1.32 -3.54 14.48
CA ILE A 185 -0.03 -4.06 14.26
C ILE A 185 0.07 -5.38 13.48
N PRO A 186 -0.36 -6.52 14.04
CA PRO A 186 -0.38 -7.78 13.29
C PRO A 186 -1.40 -7.70 12.14
N VAL A 187 -1.04 -8.25 10.98
CA VAL A 187 -1.90 -8.31 9.78
C VAL A 187 -1.83 -9.72 9.17
N GLY A 188 -2.32 -9.89 7.93
CA GLY A 188 -2.19 -11.15 7.21
C GLY A 188 -0.73 -11.48 6.83
N ASN A 189 -0.55 -12.61 6.16
CA ASN A 189 0.77 -13.10 5.76
C ASN A 189 1.32 -12.32 4.58
N ILE A 190 2.62 -12.05 4.62
CA ILE A 190 3.40 -11.36 3.57
C ILE A 190 2.69 -10.05 3.14
N PRO A 191 2.49 -9.09 4.08
CA PRO A 191 1.99 -7.76 3.73
C PRO A 191 2.97 -7.07 2.77
N TYR A 192 2.44 -6.42 1.75
CA TYR A 192 3.24 -5.89 0.64
C TYR A 192 2.97 -4.40 0.40
N GLY A 193 1.86 -4.06 -0.24
CA GLY A 193 1.46 -2.68 -0.51
C GLY A 193 0.69 -2.09 0.68
N VAL A 194 0.87 -0.78 0.90
CA VAL A 194 0.15 0.00 1.91
C VAL A 194 -0.39 1.25 1.23
N ALA A 195 -1.64 1.60 1.50
CA ALA A 195 -2.27 2.83 1.03
C ALA A 195 -3.13 3.45 2.14
N TYR A 196 -3.12 4.78 2.22
CA TYR A 196 -3.98 5.53 3.12
C TYR A 196 -5.15 6.15 2.35
N ASP A 197 -6.35 6.03 2.90
CA ASP A 197 -7.56 6.69 2.44
C ASP A 197 -7.91 7.86 3.40
N SER A 198 -7.70 9.09 2.92
CA SER A 198 -7.98 10.30 3.68
C SER A 198 -9.47 10.59 3.87
N GLU A 199 -10.36 10.01 3.08
CA GLU A 199 -11.80 10.23 3.23
C GLU A 199 -12.38 9.39 4.37
N ASN A 200 -11.94 8.14 4.48
CA ASN A 200 -12.48 7.19 5.47
C ASN A 200 -11.57 6.97 6.69
N GLY A 201 -10.33 7.46 6.68
CA GLY A 201 -9.40 7.31 7.81
C GLY A 201 -8.94 5.86 8.01
N TYR A 202 -8.70 5.16 6.90
CA TYR A 202 -8.22 3.77 6.90
C TYR A 202 -6.88 3.65 6.19
N VAL A 203 -6.01 2.81 6.76
CA VAL A 203 -4.84 2.29 6.07
C VAL A 203 -5.16 0.87 5.60
N TYR A 204 -5.01 0.64 4.29
CA TYR A 204 -5.23 -0.64 3.63
C TYR A 204 -3.89 -1.32 3.39
N VAL A 205 -3.82 -2.61 3.70
CA VAL A 205 -2.59 -3.41 3.58
C VAL A 205 -2.89 -4.66 2.76
N ALA A 206 -2.23 -4.81 1.62
CA ALA A 206 -2.36 -5.98 0.76
C ALA A 206 -1.52 -7.15 1.31
N ASN A 207 -2.18 -8.22 1.76
CA ASN A 207 -1.54 -9.42 2.32
C ASN A 207 -1.38 -10.48 1.24
N SER A 208 -0.28 -10.40 0.49
CA SER A 208 -0.03 -11.28 -0.68
C SER A 208 0.04 -12.77 -0.30
N GLY A 209 0.55 -13.09 0.89
CA GLY A 209 0.66 -14.47 1.36
C GLY A 209 -0.64 -15.05 1.91
N SER A 210 -1.61 -14.19 2.26
CA SER A 210 -2.93 -14.60 2.74
C SER A 210 -4.03 -14.47 1.69
N ASN A 211 -3.79 -13.82 0.55
CA ASN A 211 -4.81 -13.44 -0.42
C ASN A 211 -5.93 -12.58 0.20
N THR A 212 -5.58 -11.67 1.12
CA THR A 212 -6.54 -10.78 1.80
C THR A 212 -6.05 -9.34 1.85
N THR A 213 -6.92 -8.42 2.25
CA THR A 213 -6.55 -7.03 2.58
C THR A 213 -6.92 -6.75 4.04
N SER A 214 -6.00 -6.19 4.81
CA SER A 214 -6.25 -5.72 6.18
C SER A 214 -6.63 -4.24 6.15
N LEU A 215 -7.63 -3.86 6.96
CA LEU A 215 -8.05 -2.48 7.17
C LEU A 215 -7.64 -2.06 8.58
N ILE A 216 -6.84 -1.00 8.69
CA ILE A 216 -6.37 -0.44 9.95
C ILE A 216 -7.08 0.91 10.14
N SER A 217 -7.90 1.03 11.20
CA SER A 217 -8.52 2.31 11.55
C SER A 217 -7.47 3.25 12.15
N THR A 218 -7.42 4.47 11.64
CA THR A 218 -6.38 5.44 12.04
C THR A 218 -6.93 6.64 12.80
N THR A 219 -8.26 6.77 12.83
CA THR A 219 -8.97 7.60 13.79
C THR A 219 -9.07 6.88 15.13
N THR A 220 -8.61 7.51 16.21
CA THR A 220 -9.04 7.07 17.55
C THR A 220 -10.57 7.18 17.57
N PRO A 221 -11.32 6.13 17.93
CA PRO A 221 -12.74 6.29 18.16
C PRO A 221 -12.89 7.41 19.19
N GLY A 222 -13.44 8.56 18.79
CA GLY A 222 -13.89 9.55 19.76
C GLY A 222 -14.77 8.84 20.79
N PRO A 223 -14.81 9.29 22.06
CA PRO A 223 -15.65 8.65 23.06
C PRO A 223 -17.03 8.46 22.44
N THR A 224 -17.49 7.21 22.35
CA THR A 224 -18.75 6.84 21.70
C THR A 224 -19.89 7.60 22.39
N THR A 225 -20.19 8.81 21.94
CA THR A 225 -21.43 9.46 22.30
C THR A 225 -22.50 8.65 21.60
N THR A 226 -23.23 7.87 22.39
CA THR A 226 -24.39 7.03 22.02
C THR A 226 -25.54 7.79 21.31
N ALA A 227 -25.32 9.03 20.88
CA ALA A 227 -26.27 9.86 20.17
C ALA A 227 -26.19 9.63 18.65
N SER A 228 -26.59 8.45 18.17
CA SER A 228 -26.94 8.27 16.74
C SER A 228 -27.87 7.08 16.45
N ARG A 229 -28.58 6.55 17.45
CA ARG A 229 -29.71 5.61 17.20
C ARG A 229 -31.09 6.16 17.56
N HIS A 230 -31.18 7.32 18.20
CA HIS A 230 -32.46 7.93 18.59
C HIS A 230 -32.78 9.29 17.96
N GLU A 231 -31.84 9.95 17.28
CA GLU A 231 -32.13 11.23 16.59
C GLU A 231 -32.73 11.07 15.18
N LEU A 232 -32.59 9.89 14.56
CA LEU A 232 -33.27 9.60 13.29
C LEU A 232 -34.80 9.42 13.43
N PHE A 233 -35.34 9.27 14.64
CA PHE A 233 -36.78 9.08 14.86
C PHE A 233 -37.54 10.35 15.25
N ARG A 234 -36.86 11.47 15.54
CA ARG A 234 -37.54 12.75 15.85
C ARG A 234 -37.80 13.62 14.62
N ARG A 235 -37.04 13.47 13.54
CA ARG A 235 -37.26 14.26 12.30
C ARG A 235 -38.40 13.76 11.40
N ARG A 236 -39.13 12.70 11.78
CA ARG A 236 -40.36 12.25 11.07
C ARG A 236 -41.67 12.55 11.81
N ARG A 237 -41.66 13.46 12.79
CA ARG A 237 -42.91 13.89 13.46
C ARG A 237 -43.29 15.37 13.30
N ASP A 238 -42.52 16.14 12.53
CA ASP A 238 -42.79 17.59 12.33
C ASP A 238 -43.29 17.92 10.90
N VAL A 239 -44.12 17.05 10.30
CA VAL A 239 -44.95 17.40 9.12
C VAL A 239 -46.42 17.02 9.35
N ALA A 240 -46.90 17.19 10.59
CA ALA A 240 -48.31 17.10 10.94
C ALA A 240 -48.59 18.02 12.14
N GLY A 241 -48.62 19.33 11.91
CA GLY A 241 -48.79 20.27 13.02
C GLY A 241 -48.79 21.73 12.64
N VAL A 242 -49.49 22.13 11.58
CA VAL A 242 -49.91 23.53 11.45
C VAL A 242 -51.25 23.66 12.19
N HIS A 243 -51.18 23.94 13.50
CA HIS A 243 -52.23 24.72 14.17
C HIS A 243 -52.18 26.13 13.56
N GLY A 244 -53.24 26.82 13.17
CA GLY A 244 -54.63 26.79 13.58
C GLY A 244 -55.01 28.24 13.91
N ALA A 245 -55.97 28.83 13.18
CA ALA A 245 -56.67 30.05 13.61
C ALA A 245 -57.92 30.27 12.72
N LEU A 246 -59.12 30.09 13.28
CA LEU A 246 -60.11 31.16 13.49
C LEU A 246 -61.54 30.62 13.66
N HIS A 247 -62.15 31.10 14.76
CA HIS A 247 -63.58 31.27 15.03
C HIS A 247 -64.51 30.06 15.14
N GLY A 248 -64.99 29.84 16.37
CA GLY A 248 -66.17 29.04 16.65
C GLY A 248 -67.49 29.78 16.43
N GLN A 249 -68.58 29.02 16.37
CA GLN A 249 -69.84 29.22 17.12
C GLN A 249 -70.84 28.09 16.80
N ARG A 250 -71.47 27.59 17.88
CA ARG A 250 -72.85 27.06 18.01
C ARG A 250 -73.29 25.81 17.22
N GLY A 251 -73.44 24.71 17.97
CA GLY A 251 -74.74 24.13 18.35
C GLY A 251 -75.59 23.41 17.29
N ARG A 252 -75.85 22.11 17.53
CA ARG A 252 -77.19 21.43 17.55
C ARG A 252 -77.01 19.91 17.35
N GLU A 253 -77.38 19.13 18.36
CA GLU A 253 -78.03 17.81 18.21
C GLU A 253 -79.49 18.02 17.73
N PRO A 254 -80.29 17.02 17.26
CA PRO A 254 -80.31 15.60 17.71
C PRO A 254 -80.69 14.51 16.65
N HIS A 255 -80.78 13.25 17.11
CA HIS A 255 -81.72 12.14 16.78
C HIS A 255 -81.06 10.76 16.51
N GLY A 256 -81.41 9.75 17.33
CA GLY A 256 -81.06 8.31 17.20
C GLY A 256 -81.99 7.52 16.25
N PRO A 257 -82.29 6.20 16.43
CA PRO A 257 -81.82 5.20 17.41
C PRO A 257 -81.46 3.77 16.87
N VAL A 258 -80.86 2.95 17.74
CA VAL A 258 -81.04 1.49 18.03
C VAL A 258 -81.31 0.48 16.89
N LEU A 259 -80.53 -0.63 16.85
CA LEU A 259 -81.06 -2.03 16.86
C LEU A 259 -79.98 -3.09 17.17
N LEU A 260 -80.46 -4.16 17.80
CA LEU A 260 -79.76 -5.26 18.48
C LEU A 260 -79.96 -6.58 17.71
N GLY A 261 -79.02 -7.53 17.85
CA GLY A 261 -79.22 -8.97 17.57
C GLY A 261 -78.56 -9.47 16.27
N GLU A 262 -78.13 -10.71 16.12
CA GLU A 262 -77.99 -11.89 16.99
C GLU A 262 -76.98 -12.86 16.32
N ARG A 263 -76.25 -13.58 17.19
CA ARG A 263 -75.79 -14.98 17.12
C ARG A 263 -75.94 -15.79 15.82
N GLY A 264 -74.85 -16.49 15.45
CA GLY A 264 -74.88 -17.70 14.62
C GLY A 264 -73.60 -18.54 14.73
N ARG A 265 -73.66 -19.62 15.52
CA ARG A 265 -72.67 -20.72 15.60
C ARG A 265 -72.75 -21.62 14.36
N LEU A 266 -71.70 -22.42 14.10
CA LEU A 266 -71.65 -23.87 13.75
C LEU A 266 -70.25 -24.17 13.15
N HIS A 267 -69.35 -24.94 13.77
CA HIS A 267 -69.20 -26.42 13.84
C HIS A 267 -68.74 -27.14 12.55
N GLY A 268 -67.70 -27.99 12.70
CA GLY A 268 -67.21 -29.01 11.73
C GLY A 268 -65.70 -28.87 11.49
N VAL A 269 -64.75 -29.54 12.16
CA VAL A 269 -64.45 -30.96 12.43
C VAL A 269 -63.81 -31.72 11.26
N HIS A 270 -62.61 -32.25 11.54
CA HIS A 270 -61.86 -33.38 10.97
C HIS A 270 -61.12 -33.27 9.63
N GLY A 271 -59.87 -33.79 9.65
CA GLY A 271 -59.04 -34.07 8.47
C GLY A 271 -57.59 -34.34 8.83
N ASP A 272 -57.31 -35.56 9.30
CA ASP A 272 -56.01 -36.19 9.59
C ASP A 272 -55.27 -36.63 8.28
N LEU A 273 -54.05 -37.17 8.43
CA LEU A 273 -53.09 -37.78 7.48
C LEU A 273 -51.84 -36.88 7.24
N GLY A 274 -50.63 -37.25 7.69
CA GLY A 274 -49.83 -38.41 7.23
C GLY A 274 -49.07 -37.98 5.95
N ASP A 275 -47.77 -38.11 5.75
CA ASP A 275 -46.82 -39.07 6.26
C ASP A 275 -45.37 -38.61 5.93
N SER A 276 -44.44 -39.25 6.63
CA SER A 276 -42.99 -39.36 6.51
C SER A 276 -42.30 -39.25 5.13
N HIS A 277 -41.07 -38.70 5.12
CA HIS A 277 -39.91 -39.43 4.58
C HIS A 277 -38.58 -38.89 5.14
N ARG A 278 -37.96 -39.71 6.00
CA ARG A 278 -36.52 -39.74 6.26
C ARG A 278 -35.87 -40.56 5.14
N HIS A 279 -34.67 -40.18 4.71
CA HIS A 279 -33.73 -41.17 4.21
C HIS A 279 -32.31 -40.85 4.69
N ASP A 280 -31.82 -41.76 5.52
CA ASP A 280 -30.45 -41.89 5.97
C ASP A 280 -29.51 -42.38 4.85
N VAL A 281 -28.23 -42.07 5.08
CA VAL A 281 -26.99 -42.44 4.38
C VAL A 281 -26.81 -43.97 4.26
N PRO A 282 -25.96 -44.46 3.33
CA PRO A 282 -24.86 -45.27 3.84
C PRO A 282 -23.49 -45.02 3.16
N ASP A 283 -22.46 -45.16 4.00
CA ASP A 283 -21.05 -45.34 3.67
C ASP A 283 -20.79 -46.47 2.67
N ARG A 284 -19.71 -46.35 1.88
CA ARG A 284 -19.01 -47.54 1.37
C ARG A 284 -17.49 -47.37 1.30
N VAL A 285 -16.86 -48.28 2.04
CA VAL A 285 -15.43 -48.57 2.18
C VAL A 285 -14.83 -49.22 0.92
N GLY A 286 -13.68 -48.71 0.51
CA GLY A 286 -12.41 -49.42 0.20
C GLY A 286 -12.35 -50.51 -0.88
N ARG A 287 -11.34 -50.40 -1.78
CA ARG A 287 -10.41 -51.48 -2.14
C ARG A 287 -9.02 -50.95 -2.53
N THR A 288 -8.04 -51.71 -2.06
CA THR A 288 -6.57 -51.69 -2.20
C THR A 288 -6.06 -52.07 -3.59
N PHE A 289 -4.86 -51.59 -3.98
CA PHE A 289 -3.79 -52.40 -4.60
C PHE A 289 -2.43 -51.75 -4.33
N GLY A 290 -1.46 -52.56 -3.89
CA GLY A 290 -0.07 -52.16 -3.69
C GLY A 290 0.85 -52.57 -4.84
N HIS A 291 2.03 -51.95 -4.91
CA HIS A 291 3.24 -52.63 -5.37
C HIS A 291 4.50 -51.91 -4.85
N ALA A 292 5.38 -52.70 -4.26
CA ALA A 292 6.69 -52.32 -3.75
C ALA A 292 7.74 -52.26 -4.88
N GLY A 293 8.72 -51.35 -4.75
CA GLY A 293 9.89 -51.26 -5.63
C GLY A 293 11.10 -50.68 -4.89
N ARG A 294 11.97 -51.58 -4.43
CA ARG A 294 13.17 -51.37 -3.61
C ARG A 294 14.25 -50.52 -4.32
N ARG A 295 15.06 -49.77 -3.56
CA ARG A 295 16.48 -49.57 -3.90
C ARG A 295 17.37 -49.85 -2.69
N ARG A 296 18.35 -50.71 -2.96
CA ARG A 296 19.35 -51.30 -2.06
C ARG A 296 20.38 -50.24 -1.65
N VAL A 297 20.75 -50.26 -0.38
CA VAL A 297 22.06 -49.84 0.10
C VAL A 297 22.99 -51.05 -0.05
N VAL A 298 24.12 -50.88 -0.75
CA VAL A 298 25.23 -51.83 -0.73
C VAL A 298 26.46 -51.04 -0.26
N HIS A 299 27.11 -51.60 0.75
CA HIS A 299 28.36 -51.14 1.34
C HIS A 299 29.45 -52.19 1.02
N LEU A 300 30.71 -51.80 1.28
CA LEU A 300 31.93 -52.62 1.47
C LEU A 300 33.00 -52.55 0.32
N PRO A 301 34.29 -52.90 0.56
CA PRO A 301 35.31 -51.96 1.04
C PRO A 301 36.72 -52.20 0.40
N GLY A 302 37.73 -51.43 0.84
CA GLY A 302 39.14 -51.87 0.91
C GLY A 302 40.01 -51.71 -0.35
N HIS A 303 41.13 -50.99 -0.24
CA HIS A 303 42.43 -51.55 0.14
C HIS A 303 43.49 -50.43 0.16
N GLY A 304 44.41 -50.50 1.11
CA GLY A 304 45.46 -49.52 1.32
C GLY A 304 46.80 -49.86 0.66
N HIS A 305 47.74 -48.96 1.00
CA HIS A 305 49.19 -49.12 1.11
C HIS A 305 50.08 -49.13 -0.15
N SER A 306 50.90 -48.06 -0.19
CA SER A 306 52.37 -48.07 -0.30
C SER A 306 53.02 -48.44 -1.63
N GLU A 307 53.75 -47.50 -2.23
CA GLU A 307 55.19 -47.67 -2.49
C GLU A 307 55.92 -46.34 -2.74
N ARG A 308 57.24 -46.40 -2.60
CA ARG A 308 58.22 -45.36 -2.23
C ARG A 308 59.25 -45.21 -3.36
N LEU A 309 60.08 -44.15 -3.28
CA LEU A 309 61.33 -43.90 -4.04
C LEU A 309 61.10 -43.28 -5.43
N ARG A 310 61.77 -42.21 -5.87
CA ARG A 310 63.03 -41.54 -5.50
C ARG A 310 62.88 -40.03 -5.59
#